data_AF-A0A919SXY4-F1
#
_entry.id   AF-A0A919SXY4-F1
#
_cell.length_a   1.000
_cell.length_b   1.000
_cell.length_c   1.000
_cell.angle_alpha   90.00
_cell.angle_beta   90.00
_cell.angle_gamma   90.00
#
_symmetry.space_group_name_H-M   'P 1'
#
loop_
_entity.id
_entity.type
_entity.pdbx_description
1 polymer ?
#
loop_
_entity_poly.entity_id
_entity_poly.type
_entity_poly.pdbx_seq_one_letter_code
_entity_poly.pdbx_strand_id
1 'polypeptide(L)'
;MDSYDTAGPVPPEVPETFPTGQRLHKATDWFTTADVLGDELVPVLADWCAVHVRASVVETLRAGTAVPLAELGLAQPIDGELLEMVTLRHRDAEREPIIRQWAAERPVRTGDVYGAGRVTATGKTRYMPHVAPTMVHAAITDPQQVAQFQRLGITSSIVVPLYTSTGALLGAMTLLRELDTREPFTPQEVLAAEQFARSAAEALDASRIATVTAEPPAPGTGDQRSAAWRPPHPRAATISTDGRNWARRTLPEILTHQPRRDLYDDMDLIFTELLSNAVRHGGGLCEAQLSNTGDHLRLVAADNDPRGPAIRAPRIDRPNGRGMHLIAAIADRWGVHRLHSEIGKRVWADLRITA
;
A
#
# COMPACT_ATOMS: atom_id res chain seq x y z
N MET A 1 -16.73 47.57 -29.73
CA MET A 1 -17.90 47.15 -30.52
C MET A 1 -17.34 46.45 -31.75
N ASP A 2 -17.31 45.14 -31.91
CA ASP A 2 -17.98 43.99 -31.25
C ASP A 2 -17.02 42.79 -31.36
N SER A 3 -16.64 42.06 -30.30
CA SER A 3 -17.35 40.95 -29.64
C SER A 3 -17.69 39.78 -30.58
N TYR A 4 -16.78 38.81 -30.69
CA TYR A 4 -17.13 37.39 -30.81
C TYR A 4 -16.29 36.58 -29.82
N ASP A 5 -16.92 36.39 -28.67
CA ASP A 5 -16.67 35.34 -27.71
C ASP A 5 -16.92 34.00 -28.43
N THR A 6 -15.86 33.27 -28.77
CA THR A 6 -15.96 31.86 -29.14
C THR A 6 -15.33 31.09 -27.99
N ALA A 7 -16.20 30.60 -27.12
CA ALA A 7 -15.89 29.52 -26.20
C ALA A 7 -15.07 28.47 -26.98
N GLY A 8 -13.82 28.27 -26.58
CA GLY A 8 -13.03 27.13 -27.02
C GLY A 8 -13.84 25.85 -26.79
N PRO A 9 -13.56 24.76 -27.53
CA PRO A 9 -14.32 23.52 -27.41
C PRO A 9 -14.45 23.16 -25.93
N VAL A 10 -15.70 23.04 -25.46
CA VAL A 10 -16.03 22.55 -24.13
C VAL A 10 -15.22 21.26 -23.94
N PRO A 11 -14.38 21.16 -22.89
CA PRO A 11 -13.64 19.92 -22.66
C PRO A 11 -14.68 18.79 -22.60
N PRO A 12 -14.51 17.70 -23.38
CA PRO A 12 -15.52 16.67 -23.48
C PRO A 12 -15.82 16.13 -22.09
N GLU A 13 -17.09 16.17 -21.69
CA GLU A 13 -17.54 15.75 -20.36
C GLU A 13 -17.12 14.30 -20.08
N VAL A 14 -16.47 14.05 -18.95
CA VAL A 14 -16.15 12.69 -18.50
C VAL A 14 -17.48 11.92 -18.35
N PRO A 15 -17.61 10.66 -18.84
CA PRO A 15 -18.85 9.91 -18.72
C PRO A 15 -19.34 9.87 -17.27
N GLU A 16 -20.64 10.08 -17.01
CA GLU A 16 -21.22 10.07 -15.64
C GLU A 16 -20.92 8.79 -14.85
N THR A 17 -20.61 7.68 -15.54
CA THR A 17 -20.26 6.38 -14.97
C THR A 17 -18.80 6.28 -14.50
N PHE A 18 -18.00 7.33 -14.66
CA PHE A 18 -16.58 7.28 -14.32
C PHE A 18 -16.37 7.34 -12.81
N PRO A 19 -15.48 6.49 -12.24
CA PRO A 19 -15.22 6.52 -10.81
C PRO A 19 -14.67 7.88 -10.38
N THR A 20 -15.32 8.50 -9.39
CA THR A 20 -14.95 9.82 -8.88
C THR A 20 -13.79 9.77 -7.88
N GLY A 21 -13.26 8.58 -7.54
CA GLY A 21 -12.17 8.44 -6.58
C GLY A 21 -12.58 8.65 -5.12
N GLN A 22 -13.89 8.72 -4.83
CA GLN A 22 -14.39 9.13 -3.51
C GLN A 22 -14.01 8.14 -2.39
N ARG A 23 -13.72 6.86 -2.70
CA ARG A 23 -13.25 5.89 -1.70
C ARG A 23 -11.75 6.00 -1.45
N LEU A 24 -10.98 6.57 -2.37
CA LEU A 24 -9.52 6.73 -2.24
C LEU A 24 -9.17 7.57 -1.00
N HIS A 25 -9.89 8.66 -0.79
CA HIS A 25 -9.68 9.57 0.35
C HIS A 25 -10.17 9.01 1.69
N LYS A 26 -10.80 7.82 1.71
CA LYS A 26 -11.24 7.14 2.95
C LYS A 26 -10.26 6.05 3.39
N ALA A 27 -9.33 5.65 2.53
CA ALA A 27 -8.32 4.65 2.87
C ALA A 27 -7.29 5.24 3.84
N THR A 28 -6.93 4.48 4.87
CA THR A 28 -6.11 4.97 5.99
C THR A 28 -4.62 4.76 5.79
N ASP A 29 -4.21 3.80 4.95
CA ASP A 29 -2.81 3.53 4.61
C ASP A 29 -2.55 3.48 3.10
N TRP A 30 -1.31 3.76 2.73
CA TRP A 30 -0.88 3.89 1.34
C TRP A 30 -1.15 2.66 0.46
N PHE A 31 -0.92 1.45 0.98
CA PHE A 31 -1.10 0.22 0.18
C PHE A 31 -2.58 -0.10 0.00
N THR A 32 -3.40 0.13 1.03
CA THR A 32 -4.85 0.02 0.91
C THR A 32 -5.41 1.04 -0.07
N THR A 33 -4.94 2.28 -0.05
CA THR A 33 -5.31 3.30 -1.06
C THR A 33 -4.97 2.83 -2.48
N ALA A 34 -3.79 2.24 -2.67
CA ALA A 34 -3.38 1.69 -3.95
C ALA A 34 -4.25 0.50 -4.38
N ASP A 35 -4.74 -0.32 -3.44
CA ASP A 35 -5.66 -1.43 -3.75
C ASP A 35 -7.07 -0.93 -4.12
N VAL A 36 -7.61 0.06 -3.39
CA VAL A 36 -8.92 0.69 -3.68
C VAL A 36 -8.93 1.32 -5.06
N LEU A 37 -7.80 1.88 -5.50
CA LEU A 37 -7.58 2.37 -6.86
C LEU A 37 -7.96 1.32 -7.90
N GLY A 38 -7.41 0.11 -7.76
CA GLY A 38 -7.68 -0.99 -8.70
C GLY A 38 -9.15 -1.42 -8.66
N ASP A 39 -9.74 -1.48 -7.46
CA ASP A 39 -11.13 -1.88 -7.24
C ASP A 39 -12.15 -0.90 -7.85
N GLU A 40 -11.84 0.40 -7.92
CA GLU A 40 -12.72 1.39 -8.56
C GLU A 40 -12.68 1.31 -10.08
N LEU A 41 -11.54 0.95 -10.67
CA LEU A 41 -11.35 0.94 -12.11
C LEU A 41 -11.72 -0.39 -12.78
N VAL A 42 -11.66 -1.49 -12.04
CA VAL A 42 -11.99 -2.83 -12.53
C VAL A 42 -13.26 -3.32 -11.82
N PRO A 43 -14.30 -3.76 -12.56
CA PRO A 43 -14.36 -3.92 -14.01
C PRO A 43 -14.83 -2.66 -14.77
N VAL A 44 -15.01 -1.51 -14.11
CA VAL A 44 -15.76 -0.36 -14.65
C VAL A 44 -15.15 0.22 -15.92
N LEU A 45 -13.86 0.52 -15.92
CA LEU A 45 -13.14 1.16 -17.04
C LEU A 45 -12.28 0.16 -17.83
N ALA A 46 -11.62 -0.76 -17.10
CA ALA A 46 -10.64 -1.70 -17.64
C ALA A 46 -10.95 -3.14 -17.24
N ASP A 47 -10.36 -4.09 -17.96
CA ASP A 47 -10.40 -5.51 -17.58
C ASP A 47 -9.28 -5.84 -16.59
N TRP A 48 -8.19 -5.08 -16.63
CA TRP A 48 -7.06 -5.15 -15.72
C TRP A 48 -6.63 -3.74 -15.31
N CYS A 49 -6.38 -3.53 -14.01
CA CYS A 49 -5.58 -2.41 -13.49
C CYS A 49 -4.32 -2.92 -12.74
N ALA A 50 -3.14 -2.38 -13.05
CA ALA A 50 -1.93 -2.58 -12.26
C ALA A 50 -1.25 -1.25 -11.93
N VAL A 51 -0.74 -1.16 -10.71
CA VAL A 51 0.01 0.01 -10.24
C VAL A 51 1.44 -0.42 -9.96
N HIS A 52 2.37 0.21 -10.65
CA HIS A 52 3.80 0.00 -10.49
C HIS A 52 4.40 1.25 -9.86
N VAL A 53 5.15 1.07 -8.77
CA VAL A 53 5.82 2.16 -8.05
C VAL A 53 7.30 1.86 -7.93
N ARG A 54 8.12 2.89 -8.04
CA ARG A 54 9.57 2.81 -7.94
C ARG A 54 10.01 2.15 -6.65
N ALA A 55 10.93 1.19 -6.74
CA ALA A 55 11.37 0.40 -5.59
C ALA A 55 11.95 1.28 -4.47
N SER A 56 12.71 2.34 -4.81
CA SER A 56 13.24 3.29 -3.81
C SER A 56 12.14 4.01 -3.04
N VAL A 57 11.02 4.32 -3.70
CA VAL A 57 9.84 4.90 -3.05
C VAL A 57 9.22 3.86 -2.13
N VAL A 58 8.95 2.64 -2.60
CA VAL A 58 8.34 1.60 -1.77
C VAL A 58 9.20 1.23 -0.56
N GLU A 59 10.52 1.17 -0.71
CA GLU A 59 11.46 0.98 0.39
C GLU A 59 11.38 2.11 1.42
N THR A 60 11.32 3.35 0.96
CA THR A 60 11.13 4.53 1.81
C THR A 60 9.81 4.49 2.58
N LEU A 61 8.72 4.15 1.89
CA LEU A 61 7.40 3.99 2.50
C LEU A 61 7.45 2.89 3.58
N ARG A 62 8.09 1.75 3.29
CA ARG A 62 8.25 0.65 4.26
C ARG A 62 9.16 1.01 5.43
N ALA A 63 10.13 1.90 5.21
CA ALA A 63 11.04 2.39 6.24
C ALA A 63 10.41 3.42 7.18
N GLY A 64 9.22 3.96 6.85
CA GLY A 64 8.51 4.92 7.70
C GLY A 64 9.11 6.32 7.70
N THR A 65 9.88 6.69 6.67
CA THR A 65 10.51 8.00 6.59
C THR A 65 9.44 9.10 6.46
N ALA A 66 9.36 9.99 7.45
CA ALA A 66 8.36 11.06 7.53
C ALA A 66 8.68 12.30 6.68
N VAL A 67 9.73 12.23 5.86
CA VAL A 67 10.17 13.32 4.99
C VAL A 67 9.42 13.22 3.65
N PRO A 68 8.93 14.34 3.07
CA PRO A 68 8.30 14.32 1.76
C PRO A 68 9.18 13.62 0.72
N LEU A 69 8.60 12.78 -0.14
CA LEU A 69 9.36 12.01 -1.15
C LEU A 69 10.20 12.92 -2.06
N ALA A 70 9.74 14.14 -2.33
CA ALA A 70 10.47 15.14 -3.10
C ALA A 70 11.80 15.57 -2.44
N GLU A 71 11.85 15.62 -1.11
CA GLU A 71 13.03 16.04 -0.34
C GLU A 71 14.05 14.90 -0.15
N LEU A 72 13.65 13.65 -0.36
CA LEU A 72 14.52 12.48 -0.28
C LEU A 72 15.38 12.25 -1.53
N GLY A 73 15.40 13.20 -2.47
CA GLY A 73 16.08 13.04 -3.76
C GLY A 73 15.41 12.02 -4.68
N LEU A 74 14.20 11.55 -4.33
CA LEU A 74 13.40 10.60 -5.10
C LEU A 74 12.44 11.30 -6.07
N ALA A 75 12.57 12.60 -6.29
CA ALA A 75 11.68 13.34 -7.19
C ALA A 75 11.74 12.85 -8.64
N GLN A 76 12.94 12.44 -9.09
CA GLN A 76 13.19 12.01 -10.47
C GLN A 76 13.43 10.50 -10.55
N PRO A 77 12.91 9.83 -11.58
CA PRO A 77 13.15 8.41 -11.85
C PRO A 77 14.60 8.15 -12.23
N ILE A 78 15.18 7.05 -11.74
CA ILE A 78 16.51 6.59 -12.12
C ILE A 78 16.36 5.53 -13.21
N ASP A 79 17.09 5.65 -14.31
CA ASP A 79 17.06 4.67 -15.40
C ASP A 79 17.50 3.27 -14.91
N GLY A 80 16.80 2.22 -15.33
CA GLY A 80 17.02 0.85 -14.89
C GLY A 80 16.50 0.49 -13.49
N GLU A 81 15.97 1.45 -12.74
CA GLU A 81 15.38 1.22 -11.41
C GLU A 81 14.21 0.23 -11.49
N LEU A 82 14.12 -0.69 -10.53
CA LEU A 82 13.00 -1.62 -10.42
C LEU A 82 11.69 -0.89 -10.11
N LEU A 83 10.60 -1.31 -10.76
CA LEU A 83 9.25 -0.93 -10.39
C LEU A 83 8.56 -2.12 -9.71
N GLU A 84 8.15 -1.93 -8.47
CA GLU A 84 7.37 -2.91 -7.71
C GLU A 84 5.88 -2.78 -8.07
N MET A 85 5.25 -3.90 -8.41
CA MET A 85 3.81 -3.96 -8.63
C MET A 85 3.08 -4.01 -7.28
N VAL A 86 2.61 -2.85 -6.82
CA VAL A 86 1.93 -2.71 -5.52
C VAL A 86 0.45 -3.10 -5.59
N THR A 87 -0.18 -2.93 -6.75
CA THR A 87 -1.59 -3.31 -7.00
C THR A 87 -1.70 -4.08 -8.30
N LEU A 88 -2.56 -5.10 -8.28
CA LEU A 88 -3.09 -5.77 -9.47
C LEU A 88 -4.56 -6.08 -9.19
N ARG A 89 -5.43 -5.75 -10.15
CA ARG A 89 -6.82 -6.17 -10.22
C ARG A 89 -7.16 -6.65 -11.61
N HIS A 90 -7.89 -7.75 -11.69
CA HIS A 90 -8.39 -8.31 -12.94
C HIS A 90 -9.89 -8.61 -12.81
N ARG A 91 -10.67 -8.41 -13.89
CA ARG A 91 -12.13 -8.70 -13.88
C ARG A 91 -12.42 -10.14 -13.45
N ASP A 92 -11.58 -11.06 -13.90
CA ASP A 92 -11.52 -12.44 -13.44
C ASP A 92 -10.40 -12.59 -12.39
N ALA A 93 -10.78 -12.65 -11.11
CA ALA A 93 -9.86 -12.73 -9.98
C ALA A 93 -8.97 -13.99 -10.01
N GLU A 94 -9.40 -15.08 -10.65
CA GLU A 94 -8.62 -16.33 -10.75
C GLU A 94 -7.39 -16.17 -11.65
N ARG A 95 -7.34 -15.12 -12.49
CA ARG A 95 -6.17 -14.82 -13.34
C ARG A 95 -5.09 -14.04 -12.61
N GLU A 96 -5.41 -13.35 -11.51
CA GLU A 96 -4.44 -12.53 -10.79
C GLU A 96 -3.20 -13.30 -10.31
N PRO A 97 -3.30 -14.51 -9.72
CA PRO A 97 -2.12 -15.28 -9.31
C PRO A 97 -1.20 -15.62 -10.48
N ILE A 98 -1.78 -15.97 -11.63
CA ILE A 98 -1.04 -16.32 -12.86
C ILE A 98 -0.29 -15.09 -13.37
N ILE A 99 -0.97 -13.94 -13.42
CA ILE A 99 -0.39 -12.67 -13.83
C ILE A 99 0.75 -12.25 -12.87
N ARG A 100 0.56 -12.39 -11.56
CA ARG A 100 1.61 -12.06 -10.57
C ARG A 100 2.82 -12.96 -10.70
N GLN A 101 2.62 -14.24 -10.97
CA GLN A 101 3.73 -15.17 -11.23
C GLN A 101 4.52 -14.73 -12.47
N TRP A 102 3.83 -14.44 -13.57
CA TRP A 102 4.46 -13.94 -14.79
C TRP A 102 5.21 -12.61 -14.55
N ALA A 103 4.61 -11.67 -13.83
CA ALA A 103 5.25 -10.39 -13.48
C ALA A 103 6.50 -10.58 -12.58
N ALA A 104 6.55 -11.64 -11.77
CA ALA A 104 7.73 -11.95 -10.95
C ALA A 104 8.90 -12.50 -11.78
N GLU A 105 8.62 -13.21 -12.87
CA GLU A 105 9.63 -13.71 -13.81
C GLU A 105 10.22 -12.58 -14.68
N ARG A 106 9.47 -11.48 -14.86
CA ARG A 106 9.90 -10.30 -15.61
C ARG A 106 9.63 -8.99 -14.85
N PRO A 107 10.53 -8.60 -13.93
CA PRO A 107 10.40 -7.34 -13.22
C PRO A 107 10.44 -6.15 -14.21
N VAL A 108 9.51 -5.22 -14.05
CA VAL A 108 9.47 -3.98 -14.83
C VAL A 108 10.55 -3.04 -14.33
N ARG A 109 11.22 -2.34 -15.25
CA ARG A 109 12.25 -1.35 -14.92
C ARG A 109 11.95 -0.01 -15.57
N THR A 110 12.27 1.07 -14.86
CA THR A 110 12.36 2.40 -15.46
C THR A 110 13.25 2.32 -16.70
N GLY A 111 12.76 2.87 -17.82
CA GLY A 111 13.50 2.87 -19.09
C GLY A 111 13.10 1.76 -20.05
N ASP A 112 12.29 0.78 -19.62
CA ASP A 112 11.72 -0.21 -20.53
C ASP A 112 11.07 0.44 -21.75
N VAL A 113 11.13 -0.21 -22.91
CA VAL A 113 10.69 0.36 -24.19
C VAL A 113 9.20 0.73 -24.16
N TYR A 114 8.39 -0.04 -23.42
CA TYR A 114 6.94 0.13 -23.32
C TYR A 114 6.44 -0.07 -21.88
N GLY A 115 5.14 0.15 -21.68
CA GLY A 115 4.48 -0.08 -20.40
C GLY A 115 4.87 0.93 -19.32
N ALA A 116 4.72 0.51 -18.06
CA ALA A 116 4.99 1.34 -16.88
C ALA A 116 6.44 1.87 -16.87
N GLY A 117 7.43 1.04 -17.23
CA GLY A 117 8.83 1.46 -17.28
C GLY A 117 9.11 2.65 -18.21
N ARG A 118 8.48 2.67 -19.39
CA ARG A 118 8.60 3.80 -20.33
C ARG A 118 7.96 5.07 -19.79
N VAL A 119 6.76 4.94 -19.23
CA VAL A 119 6.00 6.08 -18.69
C VAL A 119 6.69 6.63 -17.45
N THR A 120 7.23 5.78 -16.57
CA THR A 120 8.01 6.22 -15.42
C THR A 120 9.31 6.90 -15.84
N ALA A 121 9.99 6.47 -16.92
CA ALA A 121 11.18 7.17 -17.40
C ALA A 121 10.88 8.54 -18.04
N THR A 122 9.75 8.66 -18.73
CA THR A 122 9.44 9.85 -19.54
C THR A 122 8.49 10.84 -18.87
N GLY A 123 7.75 10.40 -17.85
CA GLY A 123 6.69 11.19 -17.22
C GLY A 123 5.47 11.44 -18.11
N LYS A 124 5.37 10.75 -19.27
CA LYS A 124 4.34 11.02 -20.28
C LYS A 124 3.38 9.85 -20.41
N THR A 125 2.08 10.16 -20.37
CA THR A 125 1.01 9.20 -20.67
C THR A 125 1.25 8.54 -22.02
N ARG A 126 0.99 7.24 -22.06
CA ARG A 126 1.06 6.43 -23.27
C ARG A 126 -0.26 5.72 -23.48
N TYR A 127 -0.84 5.93 -24.64
CA TYR A 127 -2.10 5.33 -25.06
C TYR A 127 -1.88 4.53 -26.34
N MET A 128 -2.39 3.30 -26.34
CA MET A 128 -2.35 2.39 -27.47
C MET A 128 -3.78 1.86 -27.70
N PRO A 129 -4.52 2.40 -28.69
CA PRO A 129 -5.84 1.89 -29.02
C PRO A 129 -5.78 0.42 -29.43
N HIS A 130 -4.73 0.04 -30.17
CA HIS A 130 -4.51 -1.32 -30.64
C HIS A 130 -3.09 -1.78 -30.32
N VAL A 131 -2.97 -2.85 -29.55
CA VAL A 131 -1.70 -3.51 -29.23
C VAL A 131 -1.37 -4.52 -30.33
N ALA A 132 -0.59 -4.09 -31.32
CA ALA A 132 -0.19 -4.98 -32.42
C ALA A 132 0.84 -6.03 -31.96
N PRO A 133 0.79 -7.28 -32.48
CA PRO A 133 1.77 -8.32 -32.16
C PRO A 133 3.22 -7.89 -32.39
N THR A 134 3.48 -7.09 -33.42
CA THR A 134 4.81 -6.55 -33.74
C THR A 134 5.40 -5.71 -32.61
N MET A 135 4.57 -4.99 -31.85
CA MET A 135 5.01 -4.21 -30.70
C MET A 135 5.44 -5.13 -29.54
N VAL A 136 4.72 -6.24 -29.35
CA VAL A 136 5.07 -7.24 -28.33
C VAL A 136 6.42 -7.87 -28.66
N HIS A 137 6.65 -8.25 -29.92
CA HIS A 137 7.93 -8.79 -30.39
C HIS A 137 9.08 -7.78 -30.30
N ALA A 138 8.83 -6.48 -30.45
CA ALA A 138 9.84 -5.44 -30.23
C ALA A 138 10.20 -5.26 -28.75
N ALA A 139 9.30 -5.65 -27.84
CA ALA A 139 9.44 -5.50 -26.40
C ALA A 139 10.00 -6.75 -25.71
N ILE A 140 9.76 -7.92 -26.30
CA ILE A 140 10.01 -9.24 -25.72
C ILE A 140 10.73 -10.07 -26.78
N THR A 141 11.99 -10.39 -26.51
CA THR A 141 12.84 -11.17 -27.43
C THR A 141 12.66 -12.68 -27.27
N ASP A 142 12.26 -13.15 -26.08
CA ASP A 142 12.02 -14.57 -25.80
C ASP A 142 10.68 -15.03 -26.41
N PRO A 143 10.69 -15.99 -27.36
CA PRO A 143 9.47 -16.51 -27.99
C PRO A 143 8.46 -17.13 -27.01
N GLN A 144 8.92 -17.80 -25.94
CA GLN A 144 8.02 -18.37 -24.94
C GLN A 144 7.27 -17.28 -24.17
N GLN A 145 7.96 -16.18 -23.86
CA GLN A 145 7.38 -15.03 -23.18
C GLN A 145 6.42 -14.26 -24.10
N VAL A 146 6.71 -14.14 -25.40
CA VAL A 146 5.75 -13.56 -26.35
C VAL A 146 4.46 -14.38 -26.39
N ALA A 147 4.57 -15.70 -26.47
CA ALA A 147 3.40 -16.59 -26.48
C ALA A 147 2.61 -16.54 -25.16
N GLN A 148 3.28 -16.32 -24.02
CA GLN A 148 2.60 -16.06 -22.73
C GLN A 148 1.86 -14.72 -22.75
N PHE A 149 2.52 -13.64 -23.22
CA PHE A 149 1.91 -12.32 -23.29
C PHE A 149 0.70 -12.29 -24.23
N GLN A 150 0.79 -12.94 -25.39
CA GLN A 150 -0.33 -13.05 -26.34
C GLN A 150 -1.53 -13.80 -25.75
N ARG A 151 -1.30 -14.78 -24.86
CA ARG A 151 -2.38 -15.48 -24.14
C ARG A 151 -3.12 -14.60 -23.12
N LEU A 152 -2.56 -13.46 -22.74
CA LEU A 152 -3.29 -12.45 -21.96
C LEU A 152 -4.37 -11.75 -22.82
N GLY A 153 -4.30 -11.86 -24.15
CA GLY A 153 -5.33 -11.33 -25.02
C GLY A 153 -5.43 -9.81 -25.01
N ILE A 154 -4.38 -9.08 -24.60
CA ILE A 154 -4.41 -7.62 -24.47
C ILE A 154 -4.60 -6.97 -25.85
N THR A 155 -5.65 -6.17 -26.01
CA THR A 155 -6.01 -5.48 -27.26
C THR A 155 -5.77 -3.97 -27.20
N SER A 156 -5.94 -3.36 -26.03
CA SER A 156 -5.84 -1.91 -25.83
C SER A 156 -5.19 -1.59 -24.49
N SER A 157 -4.42 -0.51 -24.42
CA SER A 157 -3.75 -0.12 -23.18
C SER A 157 -3.64 1.39 -22.99
N ILE A 158 -3.86 1.84 -21.75
CA ILE A 158 -3.51 3.17 -21.26
C ILE A 158 -2.48 3.00 -20.15
N VAL A 159 -1.41 3.78 -20.18
CA VAL A 159 -0.43 3.86 -19.10
C VAL A 159 -0.22 5.33 -18.74
N VAL A 160 -0.55 5.70 -17.51
CA VAL A 160 -0.49 7.08 -17.00
C VAL A 160 0.50 7.20 -15.85
N PRO A 161 1.27 8.31 -15.77
CA PRO A 161 2.19 8.54 -14.67
C PRO A 161 1.44 8.88 -13.38
N LEU A 162 2.03 8.54 -12.23
CA LEU A 162 1.51 8.88 -10.91
C LEU A 162 2.42 9.94 -10.26
N TYR A 163 1.96 11.19 -10.28
CA TYR A 163 2.67 12.33 -9.70
C TYR A 163 2.10 12.72 -8.34
N THR A 164 2.96 12.81 -7.33
CA THR A 164 2.60 13.44 -6.04
C THR A 164 2.22 14.92 -6.24
N SER A 165 1.57 15.52 -5.24
CA SER A 165 1.25 16.95 -5.24
C SER A 165 2.52 17.83 -5.31
N THR A 166 3.64 17.32 -4.80
CA THR A 166 4.96 17.97 -4.85
C THR A 166 5.70 17.79 -6.18
N GLY A 167 5.12 17.07 -7.15
CA GLY A 167 5.70 16.84 -8.46
C GLY A 167 6.68 15.66 -8.56
N ALA A 168 6.87 14.89 -7.48
CA ALA A 168 7.66 13.66 -7.52
C ALA A 168 6.91 12.55 -8.27
N LEU A 169 7.61 11.86 -9.18
CA LEU A 169 7.06 10.75 -9.96
C LEU A 169 7.20 9.42 -9.20
N LEU A 170 6.08 8.89 -8.72
CA LEU A 170 6.02 7.64 -7.96
C LEU A 170 6.23 6.42 -8.86
N GLY A 171 5.66 6.45 -10.06
CA GLY A 171 5.59 5.30 -10.95
C GLY A 171 4.50 5.49 -12.00
N ALA A 172 3.77 4.43 -12.32
CA ALA A 172 2.72 4.46 -13.33
C ALA A 172 1.56 3.51 -13.02
N MET A 173 0.36 3.92 -13.42
CA MET A 173 -0.83 3.08 -13.46
C MET A 173 -1.03 2.57 -14.89
N THR A 174 -1.27 1.27 -15.02
CA THR A 174 -1.52 0.57 -16.29
C THR A 174 -2.95 0.04 -16.31
N LEU A 175 -3.68 0.38 -17.37
CA LEU A 175 -5.03 -0.11 -17.67
C LEU A 175 -4.99 -0.90 -18.97
N LEU A 176 -5.57 -2.09 -18.96
CA LEU A 176 -5.60 -2.98 -20.12
C LEU A 176 -7.04 -3.42 -20.42
N ARG A 177 -7.33 -3.59 -21.70
CA ARG A 177 -8.50 -4.33 -22.19
C ARG A 177 -8.07 -5.58 -22.92
N GLU A 178 -8.84 -6.64 -22.75
CA GLU A 178 -8.61 -7.92 -23.39
C GLU A 178 -9.45 -8.06 -24.67
N LEU A 179 -9.25 -9.17 -25.39
CA LEU A 179 -10.01 -9.51 -26.58
C LEU A 179 -11.43 -9.92 -26.19
N ASP A 180 -12.41 -9.54 -27.02
CA ASP A 180 -13.83 -9.90 -26.88
C ASP A 180 -14.52 -9.45 -25.58
N THR A 181 -13.84 -8.68 -24.74
CA THR A 181 -14.42 -8.10 -23.52
C THR A 181 -15.04 -6.74 -23.78
N ARG A 182 -14.35 -5.87 -24.53
CA ARG A 182 -14.68 -4.45 -24.75
C ARG A 182 -14.07 -3.90 -26.03
N GLU A 183 -14.64 -2.80 -26.53
CA GLU A 183 -13.98 -1.98 -27.54
C GLU A 183 -12.67 -1.37 -27.00
N PRO A 184 -11.71 -1.00 -27.88
CA PRO A 184 -10.53 -0.23 -27.50
C PRO A 184 -10.83 0.98 -26.61
N PHE A 185 -9.86 1.37 -25.78
CA PHE A 185 -9.96 2.63 -25.06
C PHE A 185 -10.12 3.79 -26.06
N THR A 186 -10.83 4.84 -25.65
CA THR A 186 -11.00 6.07 -26.43
C THR A 186 -10.11 7.20 -25.90
N PRO A 187 -9.81 8.25 -26.69
CA PRO A 187 -9.09 9.42 -26.20
C PRO A 187 -9.73 10.10 -24.99
N GLN A 188 -11.06 10.06 -24.87
CA GLN A 188 -11.79 10.61 -23.73
C GLN A 188 -11.53 9.80 -22.45
N GLU A 189 -11.44 8.47 -22.57
CA GLU A 189 -11.07 7.59 -21.46
C GLU A 189 -9.61 7.77 -21.03
N VAL A 190 -8.72 8.22 -21.93
CA VAL A 190 -7.36 8.61 -21.57
C VAL A 190 -7.37 9.82 -20.64
N LEU A 191 -8.12 10.87 -20.99
CA LEU A 191 -8.24 12.08 -20.15
C LEU A 191 -8.83 11.74 -18.78
N ALA A 192 -9.84 10.88 -18.75
CA ALA A 192 -10.45 10.45 -17.50
C ALA A 192 -9.48 9.61 -16.66
N ALA A 193 -8.70 8.70 -17.28
CA ALA A 193 -7.64 7.95 -16.60
C ALA A 193 -6.53 8.85 -16.03
N GLU A 194 -6.15 9.92 -16.74
CA GLU A 194 -5.20 10.92 -16.24
C GLU A 194 -5.74 11.69 -15.04
N GLN A 195 -7.01 12.09 -15.09
CA GLN A 195 -7.67 12.76 -13.97
C GLN A 195 -7.77 11.84 -12.74
N PHE A 196 -8.14 10.57 -12.95
CA PHE A 196 -8.15 9.56 -11.90
C PHE A 196 -6.76 9.33 -11.32
N ALA A 197 -5.73 9.22 -12.16
CA ALA A 197 -4.35 9.06 -11.74
C ALA A 197 -3.88 10.21 -10.86
N ARG A 198 -4.27 11.45 -11.19
CA ARG A 198 -3.97 12.63 -10.38
C ARG A 198 -4.65 12.57 -9.01
N SER A 199 -5.96 12.32 -8.97
CA SER A 199 -6.70 12.18 -7.71
C SER A 199 -6.19 11.02 -6.86
N ALA A 200 -5.84 9.90 -7.50
CA ALA A 200 -5.25 8.75 -6.83
C ALA A 200 -3.86 9.05 -6.27
N ALA A 201 -3.02 9.75 -7.03
CA ALA A 201 -1.70 10.13 -6.54
C ALA A 201 -1.79 11.16 -5.40
N GLU A 202 -2.75 12.09 -5.44
CA GLU A 202 -3.06 12.98 -4.31
C GLU A 202 -3.53 12.20 -3.08
N ALA A 203 -4.40 11.21 -3.25
CA ALA A 203 -4.86 10.35 -2.16
C ALA A 203 -3.70 9.50 -1.58
N LEU A 204 -2.81 8.98 -2.43
CA LEU A 204 -1.61 8.26 -2.01
C LEU A 204 -0.64 9.17 -1.27
N ASP A 205 -0.46 10.42 -1.71
CA ASP A 205 0.40 11.42 -1.08
C ASP A 205 -0.17 11.91 0.27
N ALA A 206 -1.50 12.05 0.36
CA ALA A 206 -2.20 12.38 1.60
C ALA A 206 -2.35 11.20 2.56
N SER A 207 -2.30 9.96 2.03
CA SER A 207 -2.40 8.77 2.86
C SER A 207 -1.17 8.65 3.75
N ARG A 208 -1.42 8.45 5.05
CA ARG A 208 -0.34 8.31 6.01
C ARG A 208 0.36 6.99 5.75
N ILE A 209 1.68 7.03 5.62
CA ILE A 209 2.49 5.87 5.95
C ILE A 209 2.42 5.78 7.46
N ALA A 210 1.81 4.73 8.04
CA ALA A 210 1.95 4.51 9.46
C ALA A 210 3.45 4.47 9.79
N THR A 211 3.91 5.47 10.54
CA THR A 211 5.32 5.81 10.65
C THR A 211 6.02 4.66 11.35
N VAL A 212 6.84 3.90 10.61
CA VAL A 212 7.70 2.85 11.16
C VAL A 212 8.90 3.54 11.84
N THR A 213 8.94 3.61 13.17
CA THR A 213 10.13 4.10 13.87
C THR A 213 10.85 2.96 14.59
N ALA A 214 12.17 2.83 14.42
CA ALA A 214 12.94 1.76 15.08
C ALA A 214 12.96 1.92 16.61
N GLU A 215 12.94 3.17 17.06
CA GLU A 215 12.85 3.51 18.47
C GLU A 215 11.47 4.11 18.79
N PRO A 216 10.81 3.64 19.85
CA PRO A 216 9.55 4.23 20.28
C PRO A 216 9.78 5.69 20.68
N PRO A 217 8.94 6.65 20.24
CA PRO A 217 9.09 8.05 20.64
C PRO A 217 9.13 8.17 22.15
N ALA A 218 9.98 9.08 22.63
CA ALA A 218 10.06 9.39 24.04
C ALA A 218 8.65 9.72 24.55
N PRO A 219 8.26 9.17 25.71
CA PRO A 219 6.96 9.47 26.27
C PRO A 219 6.80 10.97 26.54
N GLY A 220 5.57 11.47 26.40
CA GLY A 220 5.27 12.85 26.77
C GLY A 220 5.54 13.12 28.25
N THR A 221 5.62 14.40 28.63
CA THR A 221 5.92 14.87 30.00
C THR A 221 4.84 14.57 31.06
N GLY A 222 3.84 13.72 30.74
CA GLY A 222 2.72 13.37 31.61
C GLY A 222 2.98 12.16 32.52
N ASP A 223 2.02 11.87 33.41
CA ASP A 223 2.04 10.69 34.29
C ASP A 223 2.00 9.39 33.48
N GLN A 224 3.15 8.75 33.32
CA GLN A 224 3.29 7.52 32.54
C GLN A 224 2.76 6.32 33.32
N ARG A 225 1.53 5.93 33.02
CA ARG A 225 0.98 4.66 33.49
C ARG A 225 1.32 3.56 32.50
N SER A 226 1.89 2.47 33.01
CA SER A 226 2.17 1.29 32.20
C SER A 226 1.94 0.03 32.98
N ALA A 227 1.61 -1.04 32.26
CA ALA A 227 1.52 -2.37 32.81
C ALA A 227 2.11 -3.37 31.82
N ALA A 228 2.72 -4.41 32.35
CA ALA A 228 3.29 -5.49 31.56
C ALA A 228 2.66 -6.83 31.94
N TRP A 229 2.54 -7.71 30.96
CA TRP A 229 2.09 -9.07 31.12
C TRP A 229 3.10 -10.02 30.50
N ARG A 230 3.39 -11.11 31.21
CA ARG A 230 4.24 -12.19 30.72
C ARG A 230 3.39 -13.44 30.63
N PRO A 231 3.34 -14.09 29.45
CA PRO A 231 2.58 -15.33 29.32
C PRO A 231 3.24 -16.43 30.17
N PRO A 232 2.45 -17.35 30.75
CA PRO A 232 2.99 -18.47 31.53
C PRO A 232 3.83 -19.43 30.68
N HIS A 233 3.54 -19.52 29.37
CA HIS A 233 4.36 -20.26 28.42
C HIS A 233 4.47 -19.47 27.10
N PRO A 234 5.67 -19.23 26.52
CA PRO A 234 5.87 -18.33 25.37
C PRO A 234 5.17 -18.69 24.05
N ARG A 235 4.63 -19.92 23.95
CA ARG A 235 3.97 -20.44 22.74
C ARG A 235 2.62 -21.11 23.02
N ALA A 236 1.98 -20.79 24.14
CA ALA A 236 0.65 -21.31 24.43
C ALA A 236 -0.35 -20.87 23.36
N ALA A 237 -1.21 -21.79 22.91
CA ALA A 237 -2.22 -21.52 21.88
C ALA A 237 -3.22 -20.42 22.29
N THR A 238 -3.34 -20.16 23.59
CA THR A 238 -4.25 -19.16 24.17
C THR A 238 -3.64 -17.77 24.31
N ILE A 239 -2.35 -17.55 23.99
CA ILE A 239 -1.64 -16.28 24.24
C ILE A 239 -2.41 -15.06 23.73
N SER A 240 -2.93 -15.10 22.49
CA SER A 240 -3.66 -13.97 21.93
C SER A 240 -4.97 -13.68 22.68
N THR A 241 -5.64 -14.72 23.18
CA THR A 241 -6.87 -14.59 23.97
C THR A 241 -6.57 -14.10 25.39
N ASP A 242 -5.58 -14.70 26.05
CA ASP A 242 -5.19 -14.35 27.41
C ASP A 242 -4.63 -12.92 27.47
N GLY A 243 -3.80 -12.55 26.50
CA GLY A 243 -3.24 -11.22 26.36
C GLY A 243 -4.30 -10.15 26.10
N ARG A 244 -5.28 -10.42 25.22
CA ARG A 244 -6.44 -9.51 25.04
C ARG A 244 -7.25 -9.34 26.32
N ASN A 245 -7.57 -10.44 27.00
CA ASN A 245 -8.33 -10.40 28.25
C ASN A 245 -7.58 -9.66 29.36
N TRP A 246 -6.26 -9.76 29.39
CA TRP A 246 -5.42 -8.92 30.23
C TRP A 246 -5.52 -7.44 29.82
N ALA A 247 -5.29 -7.12 28.54
CA ALA A 247 -5.31 -5.75 28.03
C ALA A 247 -6.64 -5.04 28.31
N ARG A 248 -7.78 -5.70 28.06
CA ARG A 248 -9.12 -5.15 28.35
C ARG A 248 -9.35 -4.83 29.82
N ARG A 249 -8.80 -5.64 30.74
CA ARG A 249 -8.92 -5.40 32.19
C ARG A 249 -8.01 -4.28 32.67
N THR A 250 -6.84 -4.15 32.04
CA THR A 250 -5.79 -3.21 32.43
C THR A 250 -5.96 -1.82 31.81
N LEU A 251 -6.57 -1.73 30.62
CA LEU A 251 -6.71 -0.47 29.89
C LEU A 251 -7.41 0.65 30.72
N PRO A 252 -8.51 0.38 31.48
CA PRO A 252 -9.12 1.40 32.34
C PRO A 252 -8.21 1.94 33.45
N GLU A 253 -7.21 1.18 33.90
CA GLU A 253 -6.28 1.59 34.96
C GLU A 253 -5.19 2.54 34.43
N ILE A 254 -4.86 2.38 33.14
CA ILE A 254 -3.80 3.11 32.44
C ILE A 254 -4.33 4.40 31.79
N LEU A 255 -5.58 4.41 31.34
CA LEU A 255 -6.19 5.61 30.78
C LEU A 255 -6.45 6.66 31.85
N THR A 256 -6.04 7.89 31.57
CA THR A 256 -6.23 9.05 32.44
C THR A 256 -7.43 9.91 32.02
N HIS A 257 -7.89 9.74 30.78
CA HIS A 257 -8.97 10.51 30.16
C HIS A 257 -9.94 9.58 29.44
N GLN A 258 -11.13 10.09 29.14
CA GLN A 258 -12.11 9.35 28.36
C GLN A 258 -11.56 9.08 26.94
N PRO A 259 -11.47 7.81 26.50
CA PRO A 259 -10.93 7.49 25.20
C PRO A 259 -11.94 7.74 24.08
N ARG A 260 -11.46 7.82 22.83
CA ARG A 260 -12.29 7.74 21.63
C ARG A 260 -13.05 6.41 21.57
N ARG A 261 -14.20 6.43 20.91
CA ARG A 261 -15.22 5.36 20.96
C ARG A 261 -14.70 3.98 20.51
N ASP A 262 -13.79 3.97 19.56
CA ASP A 262 -13.25 2.81 18.85
C ASP A 262 -11.89 2.33 19.40
N LEU A 263 -11.32 3.00 20.40
CA LEU A 263 -9.99 2.67 20.94
C LEU A 263 -9.88 1.20 21.42
N TYR A 264 -10.93 0.67 22.06
CA TYR A 264 -10.92 -0.70 22.57
C TYR A 264 -10.92 -1.74 21.45
N ASP A 265 -11.65 -1.47 20.36
CA ASP A 265 -11.75 -2.38 19.23
C ASP A 265 -10.43 -2.37 18.42
N ASP A 266 -9.88 -1.17 18.19
CA ASP A 266 -8.57 -0.99 17.55
C ASP A 266 -7.44 -1.62 18.37
N MET A 267 -7.46 -1.43 19.69
CA MET A 267 -6.51 -2.06 20.60
C MET A 267 -6.62 -3.58 20.54
N ASP A 268 -7.83 -4.14 20.65
CA ASP A 268 -8.03 -5.59 20.59
C ASP A 268 -7.48 -6.20 19.30
N LEU A 269 -7.74 -5.51 18.18
CA LEU A 269 -7.35 -5.96 16.86
C LEU A 269 -5.84 -5.92 16.68
N ILE A 270 -5.21 -4.76 16.91
CA ILE A 270 -3.76 -4.59 16.81
C ILE A 270 -3.04 -5.51 17.79
N PHE A 271 -3.50 -5.57 19.04
CA PHE A 271 -2.83 -6.34 20.07
C PHE A 271 -2.92 -7.84 19.75
N THR A 272 -4.05 -8.34 19.25
CA THR A 272 -4.15 -9.73 18.79
C THR A 272 -3.12 -10.06 17.72
N GLU A 273 -2.98 -9.19 16.71
CA GLU A 273 -2.03 -9.39 15.62
C GLU A 273 -0.58 -9.32 16.11
N LEU A 274 -0.24 -8.37 17.00
CA LEU A 274 1.10 -8.29 17.60
C LEU A 274 1.45 -9.57 18.36
N LEU A 275 0.55 -10.07 19.22
CA LEU A 275 0.79 -11.29 20.00
C LEU A 275 0.85 -12.53 19.10
N SER A 276 -0.02 -12.61 18.09
CA SER A 276 -0.04 -13.69 17.10
C SER A 276 1.26 -13.74 16.31
N ASN A 277 1.77 -12.58 15.88
CA ASN A 277 3.04 -12.46 15.18
C ASN A 277 4.23 -12.87 16.07
N ALA A 278 4.25 -12.45 17.34
CA ALA A 278 5.29 -12.85 18.29
C ALA A 278 5.35 -14.38 18.47
N VAL A 279 4.21 -15.05 18.54
CA VAL A 279 4.15 -16.52 18.70
C VAL A 279 4.51 -17.25 17.41
N ARG A 280 3.94 -16.84 16.27
CA ARG A 280 4.10 -17.54 14.99
C ARG A 280 5.44 -17.27 14.31
N HIS A 281 5.99 -16.07 14.49
CA HIS A 281 7.16 -15.59 13.75
C HIS A 281 8.30 -15.12 14.65
N GLY A 282 8.00 -14.77 15.91
CA GLY A 282 8.97 -14.24 16.88
C GLY A 282 9.63 -15.29 17.79
N GLY A 283 9.44 -16.58 17.52
CA GLY A 283 9.98 -17.64 18.37
C GLY A 283 9.28 -17.78 19.73
N GLY A 284 8.22 -17.01 20.00
CA GLY A 284 7.42 -17.03 21.23
C GLY A 284 7.33 -15.64 21.88
N LEU A 285 6.18 -15.33 22.46
CA LEU A 285 5.96 -14.08 23.20
C LEU A 285 6.64 -14.14 24.57
N CYS A 286 7.45 -13.12 24.88
CA CYS A 286 8.15 -12.98 26.15
C CYS A 286 7.43 -12.05 27.11
N GLU A 287 6.91 -10.95 26.58
CA GLU A 287 6.28 -9.87 27.34
C GLU A 287 5.36 -9.11 26.40
N ALA A 288 4.23 -8.65 26.93
CA ALA A 288 3.40 -7.65 26.30
C ALA A 288 3.23 -6.46 27.25
N GLN A 289 3.12 -5.25 26.72
CA GLN A 289 3.02 -4.04 27.52
C GLN A 289 1.94 -3.11 26.97
N LEU A 290 1.25 -2.43 27.88
CA LEU A 290 0.44 -1.27 27.60
C LEU A 290 1.05 -0.07 28.31
N SER A 291 1.13 1.08 27.64
CA SER A 291 1.57 2.32 28.28
C SER A 291 0.80 3.52 27.73
N ASN A 292 0.39 4.41 28.63
CA ASN A 292 -0.13 5.73 28.28
C ASN A 292 1.07 6.66 28.12
N THR A 293 1.25 7.22 26.92
CA THR A 293 2.35 8.14 26.60
C THR A 293 1.90 9.60 26.61
N GLY A 294 0.70 9.89 27.12
CA GLY A 294 0.04 11.20 27.13
C GLY A 294 -1.16 11.21 26.18
N ASP A 295 -0.89 11.31 24.89
CA ASP A 295 -1.86 11.39 23.80
C ASP A 295 -2.12 10.04 23.10
N HIS A 296 -1.23 9.07 23.29
CA HIS A 296 -1.33 7.73 22.71
C HIS A 296 -1.28 6.62 23.77
N LEU A 297 -1.97 5.53 23.46
CA LEU A 297 -1.84 4.23 24.06
C LEU A 297 -0.82 3.44 23.24
N ARG A 298 0.33 3.14 23.84
CA ARG A 298 1.36 2.29 23.25
C ARG A 298 1.14 0.83 23.63
N LEU A 299 1.08 0.00 22.61
CA LEU A 299 1.00 -1.46 22.68
C LEU A 299 2.39 -2.01 22.34
N VAL A 300 2.92 -2.95 23.13
CA VAL A 300 4.21 -3.59 22.86
C VAL A 300 4.06 -5.10 22.97
N ALA A 301 4.68 -5.83 22.04
CA ALA A 301 4.93 -7.26 22.13
C ALA A 301 6.43 -7.52 21.94
N ALA A 302 7.04 -8.22 22.90
CA ALA A 302 8.42 -8.64 22.87
C ALA A 302 8.52 -10.13 22.55
N ASP A 303 9.43 -10.51 21.66
CA ASP A 303 9.66 -11.90 21.24
C ASP A 303 11.15 -12.24 21.21
N ASN A 304 11.48 -13.53 21.06
CA ASN A 304 12.84 -14.06 21.15
C ASN A 304 13.60 -14.06 19.81
N ASP A 305 13.01 -13.59 18.70
CA ASP A 305 13.65 -13.57 17.39
C ASP A 305 14.19 -12.15 17.08
N PRO A 306 15.52 -11.96 16.98
CA PRO A 306 16.11 -10.65 16.70
C PRO A 306 15.80 -10.14 15.28
N ARG A 307 15.30 -11.01 14.38
CA ARG A 307 14.91 -10.61 13.02
C ARG A 307 13.63 -9.79 13.07
N GLY A 308 13.64 -8.67 12.36
CA GLY A 308 12.43 -7.83 12.19
C GLY A 308 11.29 -8.61 11.53
N PRO A 309 10.03 -8.21 11.76
CA PRO A 309 8.89 -8.78 11.07
C PRO A 309 9.07 -8.60 9.55
N ALA A 310 8.88 -9.69 8.80
CA ALA A 310 8.88 -9.61 7.35
C ALA A 310 7.57 -8.95 6.90
N ILE A 311 7.63 -7.66 6.55
CA ILE A 311 6.53 -6.96 5.88
C ILE A 311 6.43 -7.54 4.47
N ARG A 312 5.43 -8.38 4.24
CA ARG A 312 5.21 -9.05 2.93
C ARG A 312 3.97 -8.45 2.31
N ALA A 313 4.00 -8.15 1.01
CA ALA A 313 2.81 -7.72 0.28
C ALA A 313 1.64 -8.71 0.51
N PRO A 314 0.41 -8.24 0.72
CA PRO A 314 -0.74 -9.12 0.88
C PRO A 314 -0.87 -9.97 -0.39
N ARG A 315 -1.04 -11.29 -0.24
CA ARG A 315 -1.34 -12.18 -1.36
C ARG A 315 -2.70 -12.83 -1.13
N ILE A 316 -3.53 -12.84 -2.17
CA ILE A 316 -4.88 -13.45 -2.13
C ILE A 316 -4.78 -14.97 -1.91
N ASP A 317 -3.71 -15.61 -2.40
CA ASP A 317 -3.44 -17.05 -2.29
C ASP A 317 -2.93 -17.51 -0.91
N ARG A 318 -2.69 -16.57 0.02
CA ARG A 318 -2.20 -16.87 1.38
C ARG A 318 -3.09 -16.19 2.42
N PRO A 319 -3.86 -16.95 3.21
CA PRO A 319 -4.65 -16.38 4.31
C PRO A 319 -3.77 -15.75 5.43
N ASN A 320 -2.45 -15.98 5.39
CA ASN A 320 -1.48 -15.49 6.38
C ASN A 320 -0.63 -14.34 5.81
N GLY A 321 -0.32 -13.33 6.62
CA GLY A 321 0.57 -12.21 6.26
C GLY A 321 -0.08 -10.82 6.25
N ARG A 322 -1.36 -10.71 6.60
CA ARG A 322 -2.10 -9.43 6.69
C ARG A 322 -1.87 -8.67 8.00
N GLY A 323 -1.33 -9.33 9.04
CA GLY A 323 -1.25 -8.75 10.38
C GLY A 323 -0.47 -7.44 10.45
N MET A 324 0.67 -7.33 9.75
CA MET A 324 1.43 -6.07 9.71
C MET A 324 0.73 -4.96 8.92
N HIS A 325 -0.06 -5.33 7.90
CA HIS A 325 -0.89 -4.36 7.16
C HIS A 325 -2.02 -3.84 8.03
N LEU A 326 -2.62 -4.70 8.85
CA LEU A 326 -3.66 -4.30 9.79
C LEU A 326 -3.11 -3.35 10.87
N ILE A 327 -1.93 -3.67 11.41
CA ILE A 327 -1.23 -2.80 12.35
C ILE A 327 -0.91 -1.46 11.69
N ALA A 328 -0.42 -1.46 10.45
CA ALA A 328 -0.13 -0.25 9.70
C ALA A 328 -1.39 0.54 9.30
N ALA A 329 -2.55 -0.10 9.13
CA ALA A 329 -3.78 0.57 8.75
C ALA A 329 -4.47 1.29 9.92
N ILE A 330 -4.23 0.83 11.16
CA ILE A 330 -4.97 1.26 12.36
C ILE A 330 -4.09 2.07 13.32
N ALA A 331 -2.80 1.77 13.43
CA ALA A 331 -1.91 2.47 14.36
C ALA A 331 -1.48 3.84 13.80
N ASP A 332 -1.45 4.86 14.66
CA ASP A 332 -0.90 6.18 14.29
C ASP A 332 0.61 6.08 14.01
N ARG A 333 1.32 5.26 14.80
CA ARG A 333 2.75 4.95 14.65
C ARG A 333 2.98 3.50 15.04
N TRP A 334 3.99 2.85 14.48
CA TRP A 334 4.41 1.54 14.97
C TRP A 334 5.89 1.34 14.69
N GLY A 335 6.49 0.28 15.22
CA GLY A 335 7.91 0.12 15.06
C GLY A 335 8.49 -1.16 15.62
N VAL A 336 9.79 -1.32 15.39
CA VAL A 336 10.53 -2.51 15.79
C VAL A 336 11.85 -2.10 16.41
N HIS A 337 11.97 -2.31 17.72
CA HIS A 337 13.18 -2.06 18.48
C HIS A 337 13.91 -3.38 18.74
N ARG A 338 15.10 -3.55 18.17
CA ARG A 338 15.95 -4.73 18.43
C ARG A 338 16.68 -4.56 19.76
N LEU A 339 16.69 -5.61 20.58
CA LEU A 339 17.41 -5.59 21.85
C LEU A 339 18.91 -5.82 21.60
N HIS A 340 19.78 -5.14 22.35
CA HIS A 340 21.23 -5.00 22.13
C HIS A 340 22.09 -6.29 22.30
N SER A 341 21.51 -7.49 22.18
CA SER A 341 22.22 -8.76 22.45
C SER A 341 21.81 -9.96 21.57
N GLU A 342 21.13 -9.75 20.44
CA GLU A 342 20.62 -10.83 19.56
C GLU A 342 19.50 -11.71 20.18
N ILE A 343 18.99 -11.38 21.37
CA ILE A 343 18.02 -12.21 22.12
C ILE A 343 16.55 -11.83 21.83
N GLY A 344 16.28 -10.94 20.86
CA GLY A 344 14.90 -10.65 20.48
C GLY A 344 14.62 -9.23 20.01
N LYS A 345 13.33 -8.94 19.83
CA LYS A 345 12.82 -7.63 19.43
C LYS A 345 11.57 -7.24 20.22
N ARG A 346 11.29 -5.94 20.23
CA ARG A 346 10.01 -5.36 20.63
C ARG A 346 9.33 -4.78 19.41
N VAL A 347 8.16 -5.29 19.07
CA VAL A 347 7.26 -4.66 18.09
C VAL A 347 6.26 -3.83 18.88
N TRP A 348 6.06 -2.58 18.49
CA TRP A 348 5.18 -1.67 19.21
C TRP A 348 4.27 -0.90 18.25
N ALA A 349 3.13 -0.43 18.74
CA ALA A 349 2.16 0.37 18.01
C ALA A 349 1.51 1.42 18.94
N ASP A 350 1.33 2.64 18.45
CA ASP A 350 0.68 3.74 19.16
C ASP A 350 -0.73 3.96 18.60
N LEU A 351 -1.71 4.05 19.50
CA LEU A 351 -3.09 4.40 19.19
C LEU A 351 -3.47 5.67 19.91
N ARG A 352 -3.94 6.68 19.18
CA ARG A 352 -4.39 7.93 19.77
C ARG A 352 -5.58 7.73 20.71
N ILE A 353 -5.47 8.28 21.92
CA ILE A 353 -6.44 8.07 23.01
C ILE A 353 -7.68 8.94 22.80
N THR A 354 -7.52 10.21 22.44
CA THR A 354 -8.62 11.18 22.27
C THR A 354 -8.89 11.50 20.80
N ALA A 355 -10.12 11.92 20.49
CA ALA A 355 -10.53 12.24 19.11
C ALA A 355 -9.67 13.34 18.46
#